data_AF-A0A9E2SA91-F1
#
_entry.id   AF-A0A9E2SA91-F1
#
_cell.length_a   1.000
_cell.length_b   1.000
_cell.length_c   1.000
_cell.angle_alpha   90.00
_cell.angle_beta   90.00
_cell.angle_gamma   90.00
#
_symmetry.space_group_name_H-M   'P 1'
#
loop_
_entity.id
_entity.type
_entity.pdbx_description
1 polymer ?
#
loop_
_entity_poly.entity_id
_entity_poly.type
_entity_poly.pdbx_seq_one_letter_code
_entity_poly.pdbx_strand_id
1 'polypeptide(L)'
;MYKIILLISFVFSTMMASAQSDFIVVKKRNNRTVKTFMPGSPITITTFQDYVLTGPVDTIRDDSIFVRMYNIRVMPTQFGTTIIDTAGSNVRGVNYKDIQKIDVGKKESFVFIKNGTLFMIGGLGYIALNLINGAYLHEPPDGASIAIAGGVAAAGFIMNRIYHSRKKHGKLYKIEYIHMNDNNIQKARKGF
;
A
#
# COMPACT_ATOMS: atom_id res chain seq x y z
N MET A 1 43.09 31.86 -21.38
CA MET A 1 41.93 31.90 -20.47
C MET A 1 40.84 30.87 -20.83
N TYR A 2 40.37 30.77 -22.08
CA TYR A 2 39.30 29.82 -22.47
C TYR A 2 39.60 28.34 -22.17
N LYS A 3 40.87 27.91 -22.27
CA LYS A 3 41.30 26.54 -21.92
C LYS A 3 41.09 26.18 -20.43
N ILE A 4 41.25 27.15 -19.54
CA ILE A 4 41.06 26.96 -18.09
C ILE A 4 39.55 26.88 -17.76
N ILE A 5 38.73 27.69 -18.43
CA ILE A 5 37.27 27.68 -18.28
C ILE A 5 36.68 26.34 -18.74
N LEU A 6 37.16 25.79 -19.86
CA LEU A 6 36.74 24.47 -20.37
C LEU A 6 37.10 23.33 -19.41
N LEU A 7 38.29 23.39 -18.80
CA LEU A 7 38.72 22.41 -17.80
C LEU A 7 37.85 22.46 -16.53
N ILE A 8 37.54 23.65 -16.03
CA ILE A 8 36.68 23.84 -14.86
C ILE A 8 35.25 23.37 -15.14
N SER A 9 34.71 23.67 -16.33
CA SER A 9 33.39 23.19 -16.76
C SER A 9 33.32 21.67 -16.87
N PHE A 10 34.41 21.01 -17.28
CA PHE A 10 34.47 19.55 -17.39
C PHE A 10 34.59 18.87 -16.01
N VAL A 11 35.30 19.48 -15.06
CA VAL A 11 35.38 18.96 -13.68
C VAL A 11 34.04 19.12 -12.96
N PHE A 12 33.31 20.23 -13.17
CA PHE A 12 31.98 20.40 -12.58
C PHE A 12 30.92 19.44 -13.14
N SER A 13 31.04 19.02 -14.40
CA SER A 13 30.07 18.08 -15.00
C SER A 13 30.24 16.66 -14.50
N THR A 14 31.45 16.23 -14.15
CA THR A 14 31.70 14.88 -13.62
C THR A 14 31.26 14.71 -12.16
N MET A 15 31.22 15.80 -11.37
CA MET A 15 30.72 15.76 -9.99
C MET A 15 29.20 15.61 -9.88
N MET A 16 28.44 15.84 -10.97
CA MET A 16 26.99 15.62 -11.00
C MET A 16 26.59 14.20 -11.43
N ALA A 17 27.55 13.30 -11.66
CA ALA A 17 27.28 11.90 -11.90
C ALA A 17 26.82 11.20 -10.61
N SER A 18 25.53 11.35 -10.27
CA SER A 18 24.89 10.56 -9.22
C SER A 18 24.90 9.09 -9.65
N ALA A 19 25.49 8.23 -8.83
CA ALA A 19 25.39 6.78 -9.00
C ALA A 19 23.91 6.37 -8.99
N GLN A 20 23.51 5.53 -9.94
CA GLN A 20 22.18 4.94 -9.99
C GLN A 20 22.03 3.97 -8.82
N SER A 21 21.06 4.21 -7.93
CA SER A 21 20.81 3.39 -6.75
C SER A 21 19.78 2.31 -7.03
N ASP A 22 20.01 1.10 -6.52
CA ASP A 22 19.05 0.00 -6.60
C ASP A 22 17.65 0.40 -6.11
N PHE A 23 16.65 -0.26 -6.67
CA PHE A 23 15.26 0.01 -6.34
C PHE A 23 14.43 -1.27 -6.34
N ILE A 24 13.24 -1.18 -5.73
CA ILE A 24 12.27 -2.27 -5.72
C ILE A 24 11.02 -1.87 -6.49
N VAL A 25 10.45 -2.84 -7.19
CA VAL A 25 9.20 -2.68 -7.93
C VAL A 25 8.15 -3.58 -7.30
N VAL A 26 7.04 -2.97 -6.91
CA VAL A 26 5.87 -3.68 -6.41
C VAL A 26 4.91 -3.90 -7.58
N LYS A 27 4.66 -5.16 -7.91
CA LYS A 27 3.81 -5.60 -9.02
C LYS A 27 2.59 -6.36 -8.53
N LYS A 28 1.52 -6.29 -9.30
CA LYS A 28 0.37 -7.21 -9.16
C LYS A 28 0.74 -8.61 -9.65
N ARG A 29 -0.08 -9.60 -9.30
CA ARG A 29 0.04 -10.99 -9.80
C ARG A 29 0.04 -11.09 -11.34
N ASN A 30 -0.61 -10.15 -12.03
CA ASN A 30 -0.60 -10.06 -13.51
C ASN A 30 0.60 -9.25 -14.07
N ASN A 31 1.68 -9.13 -13.31
CA ASN A 31 2.93 -8.46 -13.69
C ASN A 31 2.82 -6.93 -13.96
N ARG A 32 1.68 -6.29 -13.67
CA ARG A 32 1.53 -4.84 -13.79
C ARG A 32 2.19 -4.14 -12.60
N THR A 33 3.08 -3.18 -12.87
CA THR A 33 3.70 -2.33 -11.85
C THR A 33 2.66 -1.47 -11.16
N VAL A 34 2.72 -1.46 -9.82
CA VAL A 34 1.84 -0.66 -8.96
C VAL A 34 2.58 0.55 -8.44
N LYS A 35 3.80 0.33 -7.93
CA LYS A 35 4.63 1.38 -7.35
C LYS A 35 6.09 0.95 -7.38
N THR A 36 6.98 1.90 -7.59
CA THR A 36 8.43 1.74 -7.49
C THR A 36 8.88 2.50 -6.25
N PHE A 37 9.76 1.91 -5.45
CA PHE A 37 10.37 2.56 -4.30
C PHE A 37 11.87 2.67 -4.51
N MET A 38 12.38 3.89 -4.38
CA MET A 38 13.79 4.25 -4.46
C MET A 38 14.24 4.79 -3.10
N PRO A 39 15.55 4.92 -2.82
CA PRO A 39 16.04 5.67 -1.66
C PRO A 39 15.35 7.04 -1.52
N GLY A 40 14.94 7.38 -0.29
CA GLY A 40 14.12 8.53 0.05
C GLY A 40 12.60 8.32 -0.05
N SER A 41 12.11 7.26 -0.72
CA SER A 41 10.67 7.03 -0.87
C SER A 41 10.02 6.64 0.46
N PRO A 42 8.87 7.21 0.85
CA PRO A 42 8.14 6.77 2.04
C PRO A 42 7.56 5.37 1.81
N ILE A 43 7.81 4.46 2.75
CA ILE A 43 7.35 3.08 2.69
C ILE A 43 6.79 2.62 4.04
N THR A 44 5.76 1.78 3.98
CA THR A 44 5.23 1.06 5.13
C THR A 44 5.22 -0.42 4.79
N ILE A 45 5.96 -1.19 5.58
CA ILE A 45 6.21 -2.62 5.35
C ILE A 45 5.71 -3.39 6.57
N THR A 46 5.00 -4.49 6.34
CA THR A 46 4.67 -5.49 7.35
C THR A 46 5.44 -6.77 7.04
N THR A 47 6.21 -7.27 8.00
CA THR A 47 6.95 -8.54 7.88
C THR A 47 6.06 -9.73 8.24
N PHE A 48 6.51 -10.95 7.97
CA PHE A 48 5.78 -12.16 8.41
C PHE A 48 5.67 -12.35 9.91
N GLN A 49 6.48 -11.65 10.69
CA GLN A 49 6.43 -11.63 12.16
C GLN A 49 5.54 -10.48 12.68
N ASP A 50 4.70 -9.91 11.81
CA ASP A 50 3.80 -8.79 12.10
C ASP A 50 4.49 -7.49 12.57
N TYR A 51 5.81 -7.36 12.38
CA TYR A 51 6.50 -6.09 12.62
C TYR A 51 6.17 -5.09 11.52
N VAL A 52 5.82 -3.87 11.93
CA VAL A 52 5.53 -2.75 11.01
C VAL A 52 6.71 -1.79 10.98
N LEU A 53 7.34 -1.64 9.82
CA LEU A 53 8.39 -0.66 9.55
C LEU A 53 7.79 0.48 8.75
N THR A 54 7.85 1.69 9.29
CA THR A 54 7.30 2.90 8.65
C THR A 54 8.36 3.99 8.63
N GLY A 55 8.59 4.55 7.46
CA GLY A 55 9.53 5.65 7.27
C GLY A 55 10.03 5.75 5.83
N PRO A 56 10.94 6.69 5.52
CA PRO A 56 11.62 6.71 4.24
C PRO A 56 12.55 5.51 4.09
N VAL A 57 12.64 5.00 2.86
CA VAL A 57 13.70 4.08 2.45
C VAL A 57 15.03 4.82 2.58
N ASP A 58 15.93 4.30 3.38
CA ASP A 58 17.28 4.83 3.53
C ASP A 58 18.14 4.40 2.34
N THR A 59 18.25 3.09 2.14
CA THR A 59 18.98 2.46 1.04
C THR A 59 18.32 1.13 0.65
N ILE A 60 18.60 0.68 -0.56
CA ILE A 60 18.23 -0.65 -1.07
C ILE A 60 19.50 -1.28 -1.60
N ARG A 61 19.85 -2.48 -1.13
CA ARG A 61 21.03 -3.24 -1.56
C ARG A 61 20.92 -4.68 -1.07
N ASP A 62 21.61 -5.60 -1.74
CA ASP A 62 21.75 -7.00 -1.31
C ASP A 62 20.40 -7.66 -0.98
N ASP A 63 19.43 -7.53 -1.89
CA ASP A 63 18.05 -8.05 -1.73
C ASP A 63 17.32 -7.53 -0.47
N SER A 64 17.79 -6.44 0.12
CA SER A 64 17.29 -5.90 1.38
C SER A 64 16.90 -4.43 1.26
N ILE A 65 15.85 -4.06 1.97
CA ILE A 65 15.35 -2.69 2.07
C ILE A 65 15.68 -2.18 3.46
N PHE A 66 16.39 -1.07 3.54
CA PHE A 66 16.70 -0.39 4.79
C PHE A 66 15.71 0.75 4.98
N VAL A 67 14.93 0.72 6.06
CA VAL A 67 13.92 1.74 6.37
C VAL A 67 14.38 2.52 7.60
N ARG A 68 14.39 3.85 7.49
CA ARG A 68 14.68 4.75 8.60
C ARG A 68 13.40 5.04 9.37
N MET A 69 13.30 4.49 10.55
CA MET A 69 12.18 4.70 11.48
C MET A 69 12.49 5.89 12.38
N TYR A 70 11.50 6.76 12.61
CA TYR A 70 11.62 7.89 13.53
C TYR A 70 10.87 7.60 14.83
N ASN A 71 11.53 7.85 15.96
CA ASN A 71 10.88 7.88 17.27
C ASN A 71 10.46 9.32 17.56
N ILE A 72 9.18 9.60 17.38
CA ILE A 72 8.61 10.94 17.57
C ILE A 72 8.03 11.01 18.98
N ARG A 73 8.42 12.03 19.75
CA ARG A 73 7.89 12.29 21.09
C ARG A 73 7.25 13.67 21.15
N VAL A 74 6.16 13.76 21.88
CA VAL A 74 5.48 15.03 22.15
C VAL A 74 5.89 15.47 23.54
N MET A 75 6.52 16.64 23.63
CA MET A 75 6.95 17.22 24.90
C MET A 75 6.14 18.48 25.19
N PRO A 76 5.65 18.67 26.43
CA PRO A 76 5.00 19.90 26.83
C PRO A 76 6.03 21.03 26.95
N THR A 77 5.66 22.22 26.50
CA THR A 77 6.44 23.44 26.68
C THR A 77 6.05 24.11 28.00
N GLN A 78 6.90 25.04 28.47
CA GLN A 78 6.62 25.84 29.66
C GLN A 78 5.36 26.72 29.54
N PHE A 79 4.86 26.95 28.32
CA PHE A 79 3.65 27.72 28.05
C PHE A 79 2.38 26.85 27.92
N GLY A 80 2.44 25.57 28.28
CA GLY A 80 1.31 24.65 28.20
C GLY A 80 0.95 24.20 26.77
N THR A 81 1.79 24.53 25.77
CA THR A 81 1.66 24.02 24.39
C THR A 81 2.50 22.75 24.21
N THR A 82 2.34 22.04 23.10
CA THR A 82 3.14 20.85 22.79
C THR A 82 4.08 21.11 21.61
N ILE A 83 5.31 20.60 21.71
CA ILE A 83 6.26 20.54 20.60
C ILE A 83 6.49 19.07 20.26
N ILE A 84 6.54 18.79 18.97
CA ILE A 84 6.87 17.47 18.43
C ILE A 84 8.36 17.46 18.15
N ASP A 85 9.10 16.57 18.81
CA ASP A 85 10.53 16.40 18.60
C ASP A 85 10.88 14.95 18.22
N THR A 86 11.91 14.79 17.38
CA THR A 86 12.41 13.47 16.99
C THR A 86 13.44 13.02 18.02
N ALA A 87 13.00 12.18 18.96
CA ALA A 87 13.86 11.64 20.02
C ALA A 87 14.97 10.72 19.48
N GLY A 88 14.83 10.21 18.25
CA GLY A 88 15.88 9.46 17.57
C GLY A 88 15.41 8.84 16.26
N SER A 89 16.34 8.29 15.50
CA SER A 89 16.03 7.46 14.34
C SER A 89 16.79 6.13 14.41
N ASN A 90 16.20 5.08 13.86
CA ASN A 90 16.81 3.76 13.75
C ASN A 90 16.64 3.26 12.31
N VAL A 91 17.71 2.70 11.73
CA VAL A 91 17.65 2.10 10.40
C VAL A 91 17.55 0.59 10.56
N ARG A 92 16.49 0.01 10.00
CA ARG A 92 16.26 -1.44 10.04
C ARG A 92 16.18 -2.00 8.63
N GLY A 93 17.03 -3.00 8.36
CA GLY A 93 17.02 -3.77 7.12
C GLY A 93 16.01 -4.91 7.19
N VAL A 94 15.31 -5.16 6.08
CA VAL A 94 14.49 -6.35 5.89
C VAL A 94 14.71 -6.93 4.51
N ASN A 95 14.87 -8.24 4.40
CA ASN A 95 14.95 -8.90 3.11
C ASN A 95 13.59 -8.79 2.39
N TYR A 96 13.59 -8.53 1.07
CA TYR A 96 12.33 -8.37 0.34
C TYR A 96 11.45 -9.63 0.39
N LYS A 97 12.04 -10.82 0.61
CA LYS A 97 11.33 -12.10 0.70
C LYS A 97 10.55 -12.23 2.01
N ASP A 98 10.99 -11.57 3.08
CA ASP A 98 10.38 -11.59 4.42
C ASP A 98 9.24 -10.58 4.57
N ILE A 99 9.00 -9.81 3.52
CA ILE A 99 7.91 -8.84 3.46
C ILE A 99 6.62 -9.56 3.11
N GLN A 100 5.69 -9.49 4.05
CA GLN A 100 4.34 -10.02 3.87
C GLN A 100 3.48 -9.01 3.09
N LYS A 101 3.57 -7.72 3.42
CA LYS A 101 2.75 -6.66 2.84
C LYS A 101 3.51 -5.35 2.73
N ILE A 102 3.29 -4.64 1.63
CA ILE A 102 3.71 -3.24 1.46
C ILE A 102 2.47 -2.39 1.27
N ASP A 103 2.39 -1.27 1.99
CA ASP A 103 1.38 -0.26 1.71
C ASP A 103 1.79 0.56 0.48
N VAL A 104 1.00 0.42 -0.59
CA VAL A 104 1.21 1.16 -1.84
C VAL A 104 0.42 2.48 -1.88
N GLY A 105 -0.30 2.83 -0.81
CA GLY A 105 -1.10 4.07 -0.70
C GLY A 105 -2.29 4.11 -1.66
N LYS A 106 -2.70 2.97 -2.23
CA LYS A 106 -3.76 2.92 -3.23
C LYS A 106 -5.12 2.87 -2.53
N LYS A 107 -5.95 3.91 -2.76
CA LYS A 107 -7.37 3.87 -2.41
C LYS A 107 -8.04 2.73 -3.19
N GLU A 108 -8.65 1.80 -2.48
CA GLU A 108 -9.47 0.77 -3.12
C GLU A 108 -10.81 1.37 -3.54
N SER A 109 -11.08 1.44 -4.84
CA SER A 109 -12.42 1.80 -5.36
C SER A 109 -13.40 0.65 -5.14
N PHE A 110 -14.70 0.96 -4.95
CA PHE A 110 -15.81 -0.02 -4.85
C PHE A 110 -15.64 -1.10 -3.76
N VAL A 111 -15.05 -0.77 -2.62
CA VAL A 111 -14.88 -1.71 -1.49
C VAL A 111 -16.23 -2.22 -0.99
N PHE A 112 -17.24 -1.33 -0.90
CA PHE A 112 -18.59 -1.67 -0.42
C PHE A 112 -19.32 -2.72 -1.28
N ILE A 113 -18.97 -2.81 -2.57
CA ILE A 113 -19.47 -3.87 -3.46
C ILE A 113 -18.61 -5.13 -3.27
N LYS A 114 -17.28 -4.98 -3.33
CA LYS A 114 -16.32 -6.11 -3.22
C LYS A 114 -16.37 -6.84 -1.88
N ASN A 115 -16.79 -6.18 -0.81
CA ASN A 115 -16.93 -6.79 0.51
C ASN A 115 -18.38 -7.24 0.79
N GLY A 116 -19.30 -7.20 -0.18
CA GLY A 116 -20.68 -7.64 -0.02
C GLY A 116 -21.56 -6.75 0.87
N THR A 117 -21.07 -5.59 1.33
CA THR A 117 -21.85 -4.67 2.19
C THR A 117 -23.10 -4.16 1.47
N LEU A 118 -22.98 -3.85 0.18
CA LEU A 118 -24.12 -3.43 -0.62
C LEU A 118 -25.23 -4.48 -0.64
N PHE A 119 -24.88 -5.77 -0.76
CA PHE A 119 -25.85 -6.87 -0.79
C PHE A 119 -26.51 -7.09 0.57
N MET A 120 -25.74 -6.98 1.66
CA MET A 120 -26.30 -7.04 3.01
C MET A 120 -27.30 -5.90 3.25
N ILE A 121 -26.90 -4.65 2.97
CA ILE A 121 -27.75 -3.48 3.15
C ILE A 121 -28.98 -3.56 2.25
N GLY A 122 -28.81 -3.93 0.98
CA GLY A 122 -29.92 -4.05 0.03
C GLY A 122 -30.92 -5.13 0.41
N GLY A 123 -30.45 -6.33 0.75
CA GLY A 123 -31.30 -7.45 1.15
C GLY A 123 -32.03 -7.18 2.48
N LEU A 124 -31.30 -6.77 3.53
CA LEU A 124 -31.90 -6.45 4.82
C LEU A 124 -32.82 -5.23 4.73
N GLY A 125 -32.44 -4.21 3.97
CA GLY A 125 -33.25 -3.02 3.75
C GLY A 125 -34.57 -3.34 3.05
N TYR A 126 -34.54 -4.22 2.04
CA TYR A 126 -35.75 -4.66 1.35
C TYR A 126 -36.69 -5.46 2.25
N ILE A 127 -36.14 -6.37 3.08
CA ILE A 127 -36.92 -7.12 4.07
C ILE A 127 -37.57 -6.15 5.06
N ALA A 128 -36.79 -5.23 5.63
CA ALA A 128 -37.31 -4.25 6.58
C ALA A 128 -38.43 -3.40 5.96
N LEU A 129 -38.24 -2.93 4.73
CA LEU A 129 -39.24 -2.14 4.01
C LEU A 129 -40.53 -2.94 3.77
N ASN A 130 -40.43 -4.20 3.35
CA ASN A 130 -41.61 -5.05 3.16
C ASN A 130 -42.37 -5.31 4.46
N LEU A 131 -41.66 -5.55 5.55
CA LEU A 131 -42.28 -5.77 6.86
C LEU A 131 -42.98 -4.51 7.38
N ILE A 132 -42.35 -3.34 7.22
CA ILE A 132 -42.95 -2.05 7.61
C ILE A 132 -44.18 -1.75 6.75
N ASN A 133 -44.07 -1.92 5.42
CA ASN A 133 -45.20 -1.69 4.52
C ASN A 133 -46.33 -2.67 4.77
N GLY A 134 -46.06 -3.95 5.00
CA GLY A 134 -47.08 -4.94 5.34
C GLY A 134 -47.77 -4.62 6.66
N ALA A 135 -47.04 -4.18 7.68
CA ALA A 135 -47.61 -3.74 8.95
C ALA A 135 -48.46 -2.46 8.81
N TYR A 136 -48.05 -1.52 7.95
CA TYR A 136 -48.76 -0.25 7.73
C TYR A 136 -50.00 -0.41 6.84
N LEU A 137 -49.87 -1.15 5.73
CA LEU A 137 -50.92 -1.36 4.73
C LEU A 137 -51.85 -2.54 5.09
N HIS A 138 -51.56 -3.28 6.17
CA HIS A 138 -52.27 -4.50 6.57
C HIS A 138 -52.25 -5.60 5.49
N GLU A 139 -51.24 -5.58 4.62
CA GLU A 139 -51.03 -6.58 3.58
C GLU A 139 -49.98 -7.61 4.02
N PRO A 140 -50.18 -8.90 3.71
CA PRO A 140 -49.20 -9.92 4.04
C PRO A 140 -47.90 -9.67 3.25
N PRO A 141 -46.73 -9.75 3.90
CA PRO A 141 -45.47 -9.55 3.21
C PRO A 141 -45.22 -10.65 2.16
N ASP A 142 -44.68 -10.29 0.99
CA ASP A 142 -44.37 -11.25 -0.06
C ASP A 142 -43.20 -12.16 0.35
N GLY A 143 -43.55 -13.39 0.75
CA GLY A 143 -42.61 -14.40 1.21
C GLY A 143 -41.56 -14.78 0.16
N ALA A 144 -41.91 -14.76 -1.13
CA ALA A 144 -40.95 -15.08 -2.19
C ALA A 144 -39.88 -13.99 -2.30
N SER A 145 -40.31 -12.72 -2.32
CA SER A 145 -39.39 -11.58 -2.38
C SER A 145 -38.55 -11.42 -1.12
N ILE A 146 -39.12 -11.69 0.06
CA ILE A 146 -38.37 -11.73 1.33
C ILE A 146 -37.33 -12.86 1.32
N ALA A 147 -37.68 -14.06 0.83
CA ALA A 147 -36.74 -15.17 0.74
C ALA A 147 -35.57 -14.83 -0.22
N ILE A 148 -35.85 -14.22 -1.37
CA ILE A 148 -34.83 -13.74 -2.30
C ILE A 148 -33.93 -12.70 -1.64
N ALA A 149 -34.52 -11.70 -0.98
CA ALA A 149 -33.76 -10.65 -0.28
C ALA A 149 -32.90 -11.22 0.86
N GLY A 150 -33.40 -12.23 1.58
CA GLY A 150 -32.65 -12.97 2.58
C GLY A 150 -31.47 -13.72 1.99
N GLY A 151 -31.67 -14.37 0.84
CA GLY A 151 -30.59 -14.99 0.07
C GLY A 151 -29.52 -14.00 -0.36
N VAL A 152 -29.90 -12.81 -0.85
CA VAL A 152 -28.97 -11.73 -1.22
C VAL A 152 -28.18 -11.23 -0.01
N ALA A 153 -28.83 -11.04 1.13
CA ALA A 153 -28.17 -10.63 2.37
C ALA A 153 -27.17 -11.69 2.86
N ALA A 154 -27.55 -12.97 2.83
CA ALA A 154 -26.68 -14.08 3.19
C ALA A 154 -25.47 -14.19 2.27
N ALA A 155 -25.66 -14.04 0.95
CA ALA A 155 -24.56 -13.98 -0.02
C ALA A 155 -23.61 -12.81 0.28
N GLY A 156 -24.15 -11.63 0.60
CA GLY A 156 -23.38 -10.48 1.05
C GLY A 156 -22.54 -10.76 2.30
N PHE A 157 -23.12 -11.44 3.30
CA PHE A 157 -22.43 -11.83 4.53
C PHE A 157 -21.27 -12.81 4.28
N ILE A 158 -21.49 -13.84 3.46
CA ILE A 158 -20.44 -14.79 3.05
C ILE A 158 -19.33 -14.05 2.32
N MET A 159 -19.68 -13.19 1.37
CA MET A 159 -18.73 -12.39 0.59
C MET A 159 -17.90 -11.47 1.50
N ASN A 160 -18.52 -10.87 2.51
CA ASN A 160 -17.84 -10.05 3.52
C ASN A 160 -16.80 -10.85 4.30
N ARG A 161 -17.15 -12.06 4.74
CA ARG A 161 -16.25 -12.95 5.48
C ARG A 161 -15.06 -13.40 4.62
N ILE A 162 -15.30 -13.77 3.37
CA ILE A 162 -14.26 -14.18 2.43
C ILE A 162 -13.32 -13.00 2.12
N TYR A 163 -13.86 -11.81 1.85
CA TYR A 163 -13.07 -10.62 1.54
C TYR A 163 -12.09 -10.27 2.67
N HIS A 164 -12.57 -10.22 3.92
CA HIS A 164 -11.73 -9.91 5.09
C HIS A 164 -10.69 -11.01 5.36
N SER A 165 -11.03 -12.29 5.18
CA SER A 165 -10.08 -13.39 5.34
C SER A 165 -8.94 -13.31 4.30
N ARG A 166 -9.26 -13.06 3.02
CA ARG A 166 -8.26 -12.90 1.96
C ARG A 166 -7.36 -11.68 2.16
N LYS A 167 -7.93 -10.57 2.65
CA LYS A 167 -7.18 -9.34 2.93
C LYS A 167 -6.19 -9.51 4.08
N LYS A 168 -6.48 -10.37 5.06
CA LYS A 168 -5.58 -10.68 6.19
C LYS A 168 -4.43 -11.63 5.80
N HIS A 169 -4.67 -12.63 4.95
CA HIS A 169 -3.71 -13.73 4.74
C HIS A 169 -2.98 -13.72 3.38
N GLY A 170 -3.31 -12.82 2.45
CA GLY A 170 -2.74 -12.83 1.10
C GLY A 170 -1.51 -11.94 0.92
N LYS A 171 -0.45 -12.47 0.28
CA LYS A 171 0.57 -11.64 -0.38
C LYS A 171 -0.09 -10.83 -1.50
N LEU A 172 -0.43 -9.57 -1.22
CA LEU A 172 -1.17 -8.72 -2.16
C LEU A 172 -0.35 -8.38 -3.41
N TYR A 173 0.98 -8.39 -3.29
CA TYR A 173 1.89 -7.96 -4.36
C TYR A 173 3.12 -8.84 -4.47
N LYS A 174 3.66 -8.92 -5.69
CA LYS A 174 4.98 -9.45 -6.00
C LYS A 174 5.99 -8.31 -5.85
N ILE A 175 7.07 -8.55 -5.12
CA ILE A 175 8.16 -7.58 -4.94
C ILE A 175 9.33 -8.06 -5.79
N GLU A 176 9.85 -7.19 -6.64
CA GLU A 176 11.02 -7.46 -7.47
C GLU A 176 12.12 -6.46 -7.13
N TYR A 177 13.29 -6.98 -6.78
CA TYR A 177 14.50 -6.19 -6.60
C TYR A 177 15.16 -5.96 -7.96
N ILE A 178 15.51 -4.72 -8.26
CA ILE A 178 16.20 -4.33 -9.48
C ILE A 178 17.55 -3.75 -9.09
N HIS A 179 18.60 -4.50 -9.44
CA HIS A 179 19.97 -4.05 -9.30
C HIS A 179 20.34 -3.13 -10.47
N MET A 180 20.72 -1.89 -10.16
CA MET A 180 21.20 -0.92 -11.14
C MET A 180 22.69 -1.16 -11.37
N ASN A 181 22.97 -2.13 -12.24
CA ASN A 181 24.28 -2.34 -12.84
C ASN A 181 24.17 -2.13 -14.36
N ASP A 182 25.24 -1.67 -15.02
CA ASP A 182 25.25 -1.14 -16.40
C ASP A 182 24.62 -2.09 -17.45
N ASN A 183 24.68 -3.40 -17.20
CA ASN A 183 24.10 -4.43 -18.07
C ASN A 183 22.56 -4.44 -18.12
N ASN A 184 21.87 -4.03 -17.05
CA ASN A 184 20.40 -4.01 -17.00
C ASN A 184 19.79 -2.82 -17.76
N ILE A 185 20.54 -1.70 -17.86
CA ILE A 185 20.14 -0.50 -18.60
C ILE A 185 20.05 -0.79 -20.11
N GLN A 186 20.94 -1.63 -20.64
CA GLN A 186 20.91 -2.02 -22.06
C GLN A 186 19.69 -2.86 -22.42
N LYS A 187 19.22 -3.71 -21.50
CA LYS A 187 18.04 -4.56 -21.72
C LYS A 187 16.73 -3.76 -21.73
N ALA A 188 16.65 -2.69 -20.93
CA ALA A 188 15.53 -1.75 -20.96
C ALA A 188 15.49 -0.88 -22.23
N ARG A 189 16.67 -0.56 -22.81
CA ARG A 189 16.76 0.19 -24.07
C ARG A 189 16.45 -0.64 -25.33
N LYS A 190 16.67 -1.95 -25.30
CA LYS A 190 16.39 -2.87 -26.44
C LYS A 190 14.93 -3.35 -26.52
N GLY A 191 14.06 -2.89 -25.61
CA GLY A 191 12.63 -3.26 -25.56
C GLY A 191 11.69 -2.22 -26.17
N PHE A 192 12.21 -1.23 -26.90
CA PHE A 192 11.45 -0.26 -27.69
C PHE A 192 11.71 -0.47 -29.17
#